data_AF-A0A1I7YI90-F1
#
_entry.id   AF-A0A1I7YI90-F1
#
_cell.length_a   1.000
_cell.length_b   1.000
_cell.length_c   1.000
_cell.angle_alpha   90.00
_cell.angle_beta   90.00
_cell.angle_gamma   90.00
#
_symmetry.space_group_name_H-M   'P 1'
#
loop_
_entity.id
_entity.type
_entity.pdbx_description
1 polymer ?
#
loop_
_entity_poly.entity_id
_entity_poly.type
_entity_poly.pdbx_seq_one_letter_code
_entity_poly.pdbx_strand_id
1 'polypeptide(L)'
;HAKDALLQPASRACFDQLLAQGWVDAIRHLYPDERIYTFWDYFRNHWVRNAGLRIDHLLLNRDLAPYLKQGGVDAWVRNEAKASDHAPVWIELGERRRRH
;
A
#
# COMPACT_ATOMS: atom_id res chain seq x y z
N HIS A 1 -1.57 23.30 -0.98
CA HIS A 1 -0.51 22.26 -1.01
C HIS A 1 0.18 22.06 0.34
N ALA A 2 0.60 23.12 1.07
CA ALA A 2 1.28 22.96 2.37
C ALA A 2 0.41 22.50 3.58
N LYS A 3 -0.91 22.43 3.45
CA LYS A 3 -1.84 21.99 4.52
C LYS A 3 -2.40 20.57 4.32
N ASP A 4 -2.08 19.94 3.21
CA ASP A 4 -2.52 18.58 2.96
C ASP A 4 -1.59 17.63 3.74
N ALA A 5 -2.13 16.99 4.77
CA ALA A 5 -1.37 16.07 5.61
C ALA A 5 -0.82 14.88 4.81
N LEU A 6 -1.50 14.48 3.74
CA LEU A 6 -1.16 13.33 2.90
C LEU A 6 0.07 13.58 2.01
N LEU A 7 0.46 14.84 1.83
CA LEU A 7 1.55 15.23 0.93
C LEU A 7 2.75 15.86 1.67
N GLN A 8 2.77 15.82 3.00
CA GLN A 8 3.85 16.40 3.78
C GLN A 8 5.20 15.70 3.51
N PRO A 9 6.26 16.46 3.17
CA PRO A 9 7.60 15.89 2.95
C PRO A 9 8.13 15.12 4.16
N ALA A 10 7.82 15.57 5.38
CA ALA A 10 8.26 14.93 6.61
C ALA A 10 7.71 13.50 6.77
N SER A 11 6.44 13.26 6.40
CA SER A 11 5.84 11.92 6.44
C SER A 11 6.54 10.96 5.48
N ARG A 12 6.89 11.45 4.28
CA ARG A 12 7.66 10.67 3.29
C ARG A 12 9.05 10.32 3.81
N ALA A 13 9.76 11.31 4.37
CA ALA A 13 11.09 11.09 4.95
C ALA A 13 11.06 10.07 6.11
N CYS A 14 10.05 10.13 6.98
CA CYS A 14 9.87 9.15 8.05
C CYS A 14 9.61 7.73 7.52
N PHE A 15 8.77 7.60 6.47
CA PHE A 15 8.54 6.31 5.82
C PHE A 15 9.81 5.76 5.17
N ASP A 16 10.59 6.59 4.48
CA ASP A 16 11.87 6.19 3.89
C ASP A 16 12.88 5.74 4.97
N GLN A 17 12.91 6.42 6.11
CA GLN A 17 13.72 6.01 7.27
C GLN A 17 13.26 4.66 7.84
N LEU A 18 11.96 4.39 7.87
CA LEU A 18 11.44 3.10 8.29
C LEU A 18 11.90 2.00 7.32
N LEU A 19 11.79 2.20 6.01
CA LEU A 19 12.28 1.24 5.02
C LEU A 19 13.80 1.02 5.14
N ALA A 20 14.58 2.07 5.39
CA ALA A 20 16.04 1.97 5.57
C ALA A 20 16.47 1.09 6.75
N GLN A 21 15.60 0.86 7.74
CA GLN A 21 15.84 -0.09 8.84
C GLN A 21 15.78 -1.56 8.38
N GLY A 22 15.36 -1.83 7.14
CA GLY A 22 15.28 -3.17 6.54
C GLY A 22 13.87 -3.75 6.46
N TRP A 23 12.83 -2.91 6.59
CA TRP A 23 11.46 -3.30 6.28
C TRP A 23 11.23 -3.35 4.77
N VAL A 24 10.42 -4.31 4.33
CA VAL A 24 10.06 -4.51 2.93
C VAL A 24 8.60 -4.08 2.73
N ASP A 25 8.36 -3.08 1.89
CA ASP A 25 7.02 -2.74 1.41
C ASP A 25 6.54 -3.83 0.44
N ALA A 26 5.63 -4.69 0.88
CA ALA A 26 5.24 -5.89 0.15
C ALA A 26 4.64 -5.57 -1.23
N ILE A 27 3.81 -4.53 -1.32
CA ILE A 27 3.16 -4.14 -2.57
C ILE A 27 4.20 -3.59 -3.55
N ARG A 28 5.11 -2.73 -3.09
CA ARG A 28 6.17 -2.20 -3.96
C ARG A 28 7.19 -3.29 -4.35
N HIS A 29 7.43 -4.26 -3.49
CA HIS A 29 8.31 -5.39 -3.80
C HIS A 29 7.75 -6.27 -4.93
N LEU A 30 6.44 -6.57 -4.90
CA LEU A 30 5.78 -7.34 -5.95
C LEU A 30 5.63 -6.56 -7.25
N TYR A 31 5.38 -5.25 -7.15
CA TYR A 31 5.07 -4.38 -8.29
C TYR A 31 5.99 -3.14 -8.30
N PRO A 32 7.29 -3.30 -8.62
CA PRO A 32 8.29 -2.25 -8.50
C PRO A 32 8.01 -1.04 -9.37
N ASP A 33 7.45 -1.26 -10.57
CA ASP A 33 7.26 -0.23 -11.58
C ASP A 33 5.80 0.21 -11.74
N GLU A 34 4.87 -0.48 -11.06
CA GLU A 34 3.45 -0.17 -11.21
C GLU A 34 3.02 1.03 -10.36
N ARG A 35 2.07 1.78 -10.93
CA ARG A 35 1.37 2.84 -10.24
C ARG A 35 0.13 2.27 -9.59
N ILE A 36 0.26 1.94 -8.31
CA ILE A 36 -0.80 1.39 -7.48
C ILE A 36 -1.31 2.49 -6.55
N TYR A 37 -2.62 2.55 -6.33
CA TYR A 37 -3.28 3.44 -5.39
C TYR A 37 -4.13 2.61 -4.43
N THR A 38 -4.33 3.13 -3.23
CA THR A 38 -5.12 2.50 -2.16
C THR A 38 -6.17 3.46 -1.62
N PHE A 39 -6.04 4.75 -1.93
CA PHE A 39 -6.92 5.82 -1.49
C PHE A 39 -7.30 6.71 -2.66
N TRP A 40 -8.58 7.08 -2.74
CA TRP A 40 -9.11 8.07 -3.66
C TRP A 40 -10.08 8.98 -2.92
N ASP A 41 -9.71 10.26 -2.82
CA ASP A 41 -10.58 11.30 -2.28
C ASP A 41 -11.95 11.31 -2.99
N TYR A 42 -13.02 11.53 -2.24
CA TYR A 42 -14.37 11.69 -2.78
C TYR A 42 -14.51 12.93 -3.68
N PHE A 43 -13.67 13.94 -3.48
CA PHE A 43 -13.73 15.17 -4.25
C PHE A 43 -13.25 14.97 -5.70
N ARG A 44 -13.86 15.72 -6.62
CA ARG A 44 -13.42 15.87 -8.03
C ARG A 44 -13.34 14.57 -8.85
N ASN A 45 -14.17 13.57 -8.53
CA ASN A 45 -14.25 12.30 -9.26
C ASN A 45 -12.88 11.60 -9.37
N HIS A 46 -12.04 11.66 -8.32
CA HIS A 46 -10.71 11.04 -8.34
C HIS A 46 -10.77 9.54 -8.60
N TRP A 47 -11.80 8.85 -8.09
CA TRP A 47 -12.05 7.44 -8.42
C TRP A 47 -12.21 7.22 -9.93
N VAL A 48 -13.12 7.95 -10.58
CA VAL A 48 -13.40 7.84 -12.02
C VAL A 48 -12.17 8.16 -12.88
N ARG A 49 -11.32 9.08 -12.41
CA ARG A 49 -10.09 9.49 -13.11
C ARG A 49 -8.86 8.66 -12.75
N ASN A 50 -9.03 7.68 -11.84
CA ASN A 50 -7.95 6.93 -11.22
C ASN A 50 -6.80 7.83 -10.72
N ALA A 51 -7.14 8.89 -10.01
CA ALA A 51 -6.20 9.88 -9.46
C ALA A 51 -6.09 9.71 -7.94
N GLY A 52 -5.39 8.67 -7.50
CA GLY A 52 -5.31 8.30 -6.09
C GLY A 52 -3.98 8.60 -5.43
N LEU A 53 -3.86 8.12 -4.18
CA LEU A 53 -2.61 8.02 -3.43
C LEU A 53 -2.44 6.57 -2.95
N ARG A 54 -1.19 6.19 -2.71
CA ARG A 54 -0.86 4.93 -2.04
C ARG A 54 -0.39 5.25 -0.64
N ILE A 55 -1.26 5.03 0.34
CA ILE A 55 -1.02 5.41 1.75
C ILE A 55 -1.26 4.24 2.72
N ASP A 56 -1.72 3.11 2.22
CA ASP A 56 -1.88 1.87 2.97
C ASP A 56 -0.73 0.92 2.59
N HIS A 57 0.18 0.66 3.54
CA HIS A 57 1.39 -0.12 3.32
C HIS A 57 1.42 -1.35 4.23
N LEU A 58 1.73 -2.51 3.65
CA LEU A 58 1.97 -3.75 4.39
C LEU A 58 3.49 -3.99 4.41
N LEU A 59 4.10 -3.74 5.57
CA LEU A 59 5.54 -3.85 5.76
C LEU A 59 5.92 -5.21 6.36
N LEU A 60 6.83 -5.91 5.70
CA LEU A 60 7.37 -7.18 6.16
C LEU A 60 8.76 -6.98 6.75
N ASN A 61 9.05 -7.68 7.85
CA ASN A 61 10.41 -7.81 8.32
C ASN A 61 11.19 -8.80 7.42
N ARG A 62 12.51 -8.87 7.62
CA ARG A 62 13.39 -9.76 6.84
C ARG A 62 13.05 -11.24 6.97
N ASP A 63 12.47 -11.66 8.09
CA ASP A 63 12.10 -13.06 8.32
C ASP A 63 10.85 -13.47 7.53
N LEU A 64 9.90 -12.55 7.32
CA LEU A 64 8.66 -12.82 6.60
C LEU A 64 8.76 -12.52 5.10
N ALA A 65 9.62 -11.58 4.69
CA ALA A 65 9.75 -11.18 3.28
C ALA A 65 9.97 -12.35 2.30
N PRO A 66 10.80 -13.38 2.60
CA PRO A 66 10.98 -14.54 1.72
C PRO A 66 9.71 -15.40 1.52
N TYR A 67 8.71 -15.23 2.39
CA TYR A 67 7.45 -15.96 2.32
C TYR A 67 6.36 -15.20 1.57
N LEU A 68 6.61 -13.96 1.12
CA LEU A 68 5.66 -13.22 0.31
C LEU A 68 5.39 -13.97 -1.01
N LYS A 69 4.12 -14.28 -1.27
CA LYS A 69 3.68 -15.00 -2.48
C LYS A 69 2.97 -14.08 -3.44
N GLN A 70 1.98 -13.36 -2.93
CA GLN A 70 1.10 -12.52 -3.73
C GLN A 70 0.67 -11.31 -2.89
N GLY A 71 0.06 -10.35 -3.55
CA GLY A 71 -0.53 -9.19 -2.91
C GLY A 71 -1.24 -8.35 -3.94
N GLY A 72 -2.03 -7.40 -3.48
CA GLY A 72 -2.82 -6.59 -4.37
C GLY A 72 -3.63 -5.54 -3.65
N VAL A 73 -4.41 -4.83 -4.45
CA VAL A 73 -5.40 -3.88 -3.98
C VAL A 73 -6.73 -4.25 -4.61
N ASP A 74 -7.72 -4.48 -3.78
CA ASP A 74 -9.08 -4.78 -4.21
C ASP A 74 -9.82 -3.48 -4.57
N ALA A 75 -9.30 -2.76 -5.56
CA ALA A 75 -9.82 -1.47 -5.99
C ALA A 75 -11.27 -1.56 -6.49
N TRP A 76 -11.72 -2.74 -6.95
CA TRP A 76 -13.09 -2.99 -7.38
C TRP A 76 -14.13 -2.67 -6.30
N VAL A 77 -13.78 -2.77 -5.00
CA VAL A 77 -14.65 -2.44 -3.86
C VAL A 77 -15.11 -0.97 -3.91
N ARG A 78 -14.33 -0.07 -4.52
CA ARG A 78 -14.72 1.35 -4.70
C ARG A 78 -15.95 1.54 -5.58
N ASN A 79 -16.36 0.54 -6.35
CA ASN A 79 -17.59 0.59 -7.14
C ASN A 79 -18.85 0.22 -6.33
N GLU A 80 -18.71 -0.22 -5.08
CA GLU A 80 -19.84 -0.58 -4.25
C GLU A 80 -20.55 0.64 -3.65
N ALA A 81 -21.84 0.47 -3.35
CA ALA A 81 -22.62 1.51 -2.71
C ALA A 81 -22.06 1.83 -1.31
N LYS A 82 -21.80 3.12 -1.03
CA LYS A 82 -21.20 3.60 0.24
C LYS A 82 -19.82 3.03 0.54
N ALA A 83 -19.06 2.64 -0.48
CA ALA A 83 -17.68 2.19 -0.31
C ALA A 83 -16.80 3.27 0.33
N SER A 84 -15.88 2.82 1.20
CA SER A 84 -14.80 3.63 1.79
C SER A 84 -13.95 4.33 0.71
N ASP A 85 -13.31 5.44 1.04
CA ASP A 85 -12.32 6.12 0.20
C ASP A 85 -11.01 5.33 0.07
N HIS A 86 -10.81 4.35 0.95
CA HIS A 86 -9.76 3.34 0.85
C HIS A 86 -10.25 2.05 0.20
N ALA A 87 -9.36 1.42 -0.59
CA ALA A 87 -9.52 0.05 -1.05
C ALA A 87 -8.67 -0.89 -0.17
N PRO A 88 -9.14 -2.12 0.10
CA PRO A 88 -8.37 -3.10 0.85
C PRO A 88 -7.05 -3.43 0.17
N VAL A 89 -5.96 -3.38 0.95
CA VAL A 89 -4.64 -3.88 0.54
C VAL A 89 -4.42 -5.21 1.22
N TRP A 90 -3.96 -6.19 0.46
CA TRP A 90 -3.76 -7.55 0.97
C TRP A 90 -2.45 -8.15 0.49
N ILE A 91 -1.98 -9.13 1.23
CA ILE A 91 -0.86 -10.00 0.87
C ILE A 91 -1.18 -11.44 1.22
N GLU A 92 -0.57 -12.35 0.48
CA GLU A 92 -0.54 -13.78 0.79
C GLU A 92 0.88 -14.17 1.18
N LEU A 93 1.02 -14.80 2.35
CA LEU A 93 2.27 -15.36 2.84
C LEU A 93 2.22 -16.89 2.77
N GLY A 94 3.29 -17.50 2.25
CA GLY A 94 3.46 -18.94 2.28
C GLY A 94 3.80 -19.46 3.67
N GLU A 95 3.73 -20.78 3.84
CA GLU A 95 4.04 -21.42 5.12
C GLU A 95 5.51 -21.27 5.52
N ARG A 96 5.74 -20.94 6.80
CA ARG A 96 7.06 -21.10 7.41
C ARG A 96 7.32 -22.59 7.60
N ARG A 97 8.31 -23.14 6.89
CA ARG A 97 8.87 -24.46 7.23
C ARG A 97 9.33 -24.42 8.69
N ARG A 98 8.66 -25.18 9.56
CA ARG A 98 9.14 -25.40 10.94
C ARG A 98 10.51 -26.07 10.82
N ARG A 99 11.53 -25.47 11.42
CA ARG A 99 12.81 -26.15 11.59
C ARG A 99 12.60 -27.24 12.64
N HIS A 100 12.82 -28.49 12.25
CA HIS A 100 12.93 -29.62 13.17
C HIS A 100 14.22 -29.50 13.99
#